data_AF-A0A7Z9W1B5-F1
#
_entry.id   AF-A0A7Z9W1B5-F1
#
_cell.length_a   1.000
_cell.length_b   1.000
_cell.length_c   1.000
_cell.angle_alpha   90.00
_cell.angle_beta   90.00
_cell.angle_gamma   90.00
#
_symmetry.space_group_name_H-M   'P 1'
#
loop_
_entity.id
_entity.type
_entity.pdbx_description
1 polymer ?
#
loop_
_entity_poly.entity_id
_entity_poly.type
_entity_poly.pdbx_seq_one_letter_code
_entity_poly.pdbx_strand_id
1 'polypeptide(L)'
;MPPPIIATSIASVVSVTTYSSIVSRATDPSYFLPVFDELSEKIRSKTVRAGVIGLGYVGLPLAVEFAKAGVKAVGFDVDKEKVDSILHGKSYISDIESEVVSRVVNDGTLVATTDFSLLADVDTINICVPT
;
A
#
# COMPACT_ATOMS: atom_id res chain seq x y z
N MET A 1 -7.11 -4.20 -48.66
CA MET A 1 -5.74 -4.40 -48.15
C MET A 1 -5.29 -3.15 -47.40
N PRO A 2 -5.23 -3.16 -46.06
CA PRO A 2 -4.50 -2.14 -45.31
C PRO A 2 -3.01 -2.52 -45.13
N PRO A 3 -2.05 -1.56 -45.15
CA PRO A 3 -0.61 -1.77 -44.95
C PRO A 3 -0.21 -1.52 -43.46
N PRO A 4 1.09 -1.55 -43.09
CA PRO A 4 1.81 -2.69 -42.53
C PRO A 4 2.03 -2.59 -41.00
N ILE A 5 2.40 -3.75 -40.46
CA ILE A 5 2.80 -4.05 -39.08
C ILE A 5 4.00 -3.19 -38.65
N ILE A 6 3.77 -2.06 -37.95
CA ILE A 6 4.78 -1.40 -37.09
C ILE A 6 4.09 -0.77 -35.87
N ALA A 7 3.44 -1.57 -35.04
CA ALA A 7 2.88 -1.10 -33.76
C ALA A 7 3.14 -2.05 -32.58
N THR A 8 4.06 -3.01 -32.73
CA THR A 8 4.24 -4.09 -31.72
C THR A 8 5.69 -4.25 -31.23
N SER A 9 6.54 -3.23 -31.33
CA SER A 9 7.94 -3.32 -30.87
C SER A 9 8.39 -2.26 -29.86
N ILE A 10 7.56 -1.24 -29.57
CA ILE A 10 7.91 -0.18 -28.62
C ILE A 10 7.46 -0.46 -27.17
N ALA A 11 6.48 -1.33 -26.94
CA ALA A 11 6.02 -1.67 -25.58
C ALA A 11 7.01 -2.56 -24.80
N SER A 12 7.76 -3.43 -25.49
CA SER A 12 8.70 -4.36 -24.86
C SER A 12 9.98 -3.68 -24.38
N VAL A 13 10.42 -2.64 -25.10
CA VAL A 13 11.66 -1.92 -24.79
C VAL A 13 11.48 -1.00 -23.57
N VAL A 14 10.32 -0.32 -23.44
CA VAL A 14 10.04 0.54 -22.28
C VAL A 14 9.97 -0.27 -20.97
N SER A 15 9.38 -1.46 -21.00
CA SER A 15 9.32 -2.35 -19.82
C SER A 15 10.71 -2.86 -19.42
N VAL A 16 11.53 -3.30 -20.38
CA VAL A 16 12.87 -3.84 -20.11
C VAL A 16 13.87 -2.74 -19.71
N THR A 17 13.80 -1.55 -20.31
CA THR A 17 14.67 -0.42 -19.92
C THR A 17 14.31 0.11 -18.54
N THR A 18 13.02 0.18 -18.19
CA THR A 18 12.56 0.57 -16.84
C THR A 18 12.93 -0.51 -15.81
N TYR A 19 12.78 -1.78 -16.15
CA TYR A 19 13.16 -2.90 -15.28
C TYR A 19 14.68 -2.92 -15.03
N SER A 20 15.49 -2.81 -16.08
CA SER A 20 16.95 -2.77 -15.96
C SER A 20 17.46 -1.57 -15.17
N SER A 21 16.83 -0.40 -15.30
CA SER A 21 17.20 0.80 -14.52
C SER A 21 16.70 0.76 -13.08
N ILE A 22 15.53 0.18 -12.79
CA ILE A 22 15.08 -0.11 -11.42
C ILE A 22 16.03 -1.11 -10.75
N VAL A 23 16.38 -2.21 -11.43
CA VAL A 23 17.29 -3.22 -10.89
C VAL A 23 18.68 -2.64 -10.65
N SER A 24 19.22 -1.86 -11.60
CA SER A 24 20.50 -1.15 -11.43
C SER A 24 20.50 -0.23 -10.21
N ARG A 25 19.43 0.56 -10.00
CA ARG A 25 19.28 1.44 -8.83
C ARG A 25 19.09 0.66 -7.53
N ALA A 26 18.40 -0.47 -7.56
CA ALA A 26 18.18 -1.31 -6.40
C ALA A 26 19.47 -2.00 -5.91
N THR A 27 20.46 -2.21 -6.80
CA THR A 27 21.74 -2.86 -6.46
C THR A 27 22.90 -1.90 -6.28
N ASP A 28 22.73 -0.60 -6.55
CA ASP A 28 23.75 0.42 -6.38
C ASP A 28 23.80 0.89 -4.91
N PRO A 29 24.90 0.65 -4.17
CA PRO A 29 25.02 1.07 -2.77
C PRO A 29 24.86 2.58 -2.57
N SER A 30 25.23 3.40 -3.56
CA SER A 30 25.13 4.86 -3.48
C SER A 30 23.67 5.37 -3.47
N TYR A 31 22.75 4.56 -3.99
CA TYR A 31 21.31 4.83 -3.97
C TYR A 31 20.60 4.10 -2.83
N PHE A 32 21.01 2.85 -2.56
CA PHE A 32 20.37 2.00 -1.57
C PHE A 32 20.59 2.47 -0.12
N LEU A 33 21.82 2.87 0.23
CA LEU A 33 22.15 3.23 1.61
C LEU A 33 21.39 4.46 2.12
N PRO A 34 21.29 5.58 1.37
CA PRO A 34 20.51 6.74 1.81
C PRO A 34 19.01 6.43 1.98
N VAL A 35 18.43 5.64 1.07
CA VAL A 35 17.01 5.25 1.14
C VAL A 35 16.77 4.32 2.33
N PHE A 36 17.68 3.38 2.58
CA PHE A 36 17.61 2.49 3.73
C PHE A 36 17.70 3.26 5.05
N ASP A 37 18.61 4.23 5.15
CA ASP A 37 18.76 5.07 6.34
C ASP A 37 17.52 5.92 6.56
N GLU A 38 17.00 6.57 5.50
CA GLU A 38 15.75 7.36 5.57
C GLU A 38 14.57 6.51 6.06
N LEU A 39 14.36 5.34 5.46
CA LEU A 39 13.27 4.44 5.84
C LEU A 39 13.47 3.91 7.27
N SER A 40 14.70 3.56 7.65
CA SER A 40 15.03 3.10 8.99
C SER A 40 14.70 4.16 10.04
N GLU A 41 15.04 5.42 9.79
CA GLU A 41 14.69 6.53 10.66
C GLU A 41 13.18 6.78 10.72
N LYS A 42 12.48 6.69 9.59
CA LYS A 42 11.00 6.77 9.56
C LYS A 42 10.34 5.66 10.37
N ILE A 43 10.87 4.44 10.32
CA ILE A 43 10.38 3.31 11.12
C ILE A 43 10.65 3.56 12.61
N ARG A 44 11.87 3.94 12.98
CA ARG A 44 12.26 4.21 14.39
C ARG A 44 11.43 5.35 15.00
N SER A 45 11.17 6.39 14.22
CA SER A 45 10.37 7.55 14.63
C SER A 45 8.86 7.37 14.46
N LYS A 46 8.40 6.22 13.91
CA LYS A 46 6.99 5.95 13.59
C LYS A 46 6.34 6.97 12.65
N THR A 47 7.14 7.67 11.85
CA THR A 47 6.65 8.60 10.83
C THR A 47 6.41 7.91 9.48
N VAL A 48 6.82 6.65 9.36
CA VAL A 48 6.51 5.78 8.22
C VAL A 48 5.01 5.68 7.98
N ARG A 49 4.61 5.59 6.72
CA ARG A 49 3.23 5.36 6.27
C ARG A 49 3.13 3.99 5.62
N ALA A 50 2.20 3.18 6.08
CA ALA A 50 1.98 1.83 5.57
C ALA A 50 0.76 1.78 4.66
N GLY A 51 0.93 1.25 3.45
CA GLY A 51 -0.14 0.86 2.55
C GLY A 51 -0.49 -0.62 2.76
N VAL A 52 -1.78 -0.95 2.77
CA VAL A 52 -2.27 -2.33 2.80
C VAL A 52 -3.27 -2.52 1.67
N ILE A 53 -3.02 -3.46 0.76
CA ILE A 53 -3.89 -3.80 -0.37
C ILE A 53 -4.67 -5.07 -0.05
N GLY A 54 -5.99 -4.97 -0.06
CA GLY A 54 -6.92 -6.02 0.33
C GLY A 54 -7.19 -5.96 1.83
N LEU A 55 -8.38 -5.50 2.22
CA LEU A 55 -8.83 -5.38 3.61
C LEU A 55 -9.63 -6.62 4.03
N GLY A 56 -9.20 -7.80 3.58
CA GLY A 56 -9.79 -9.05 4.00
C GLY A 56 -9.41 -9.45 5.43
N TYR A 57 -9.56 -10.75 5.70
CA TYR A 57 -9.22 -11.36 6.98
C TYR A 57 -7.78 -11.09 7.45
N VAL A 58 -6.82 -10.89 6.54
CA VAL A 58 -5.41 -10.59 6.90
C VAL A 58 -5.12 -9.09 6.88
N GLY A 59 -5.57 -8.38 5.85
CA GLY A 59 -5.16 -6.99 5.64
C GLY A 59 -5.81 -6.00 6.60
N LEU A 60 -7.09 -6.20 6.99
CA LEU A 60 -7.71 -5.32 7.97
C LEU A 60 -7.04 -5.43 9.36
N PRO A 61 -6.77 -6.63 9.92
CA PRO A 61 -5.98 -6.72 11.16
C PRO A 61 -4.61 -6.10 11.03
N LEU A 62 -3.91 -6.33 9.92
CA LEU A 62 -2.59 -5.73 9.70
C LEU A 62 -2.65 -4.19 9.73
N ALA A 63 -3.62 -3.59 9.03
CA ALA A 63 -3.79 -2.15 8.99
C ALA A 63 -4.15 -1.58 10.38
N VAL A 64 -5.00 -2.27 11.13
CA VAL A 64 -5.36 -1.91 12.51
C VAL A 64 -4.16 -2.00 13.45
N GLU A 65 -3.31 -3.02 13.33
CA GLU A 65 -2.10 -3.14 14.16
C GLU A 65 -1.07 -2.05 13.86
N PHE A 66 -0.89 -1.66 12.59
CA PHE A 66 -0.07 -0.49 12.25
C PHE A 66 -0.62 0.78 12.93
N ALA A 67 -1.93 1.02 12.81
CA ALA A 67 -2.57 2.16 13.43
C ALA A 67 -2.43 2.17 14.96
N LYS A 68 -2.64 1.02 15.63
CA LYS A 68 -2.42 0.84 17.08
C LYS A 68 -0.97 1.07 17.49
N ALA A 69 -0.01 0.71 16.64
CA ALA A 69 1.40 0.96 16.87
C ALA A 69 1.79 2.45 16.72
N GLY A 70 0.87 3.31 16.24
CA GLY A 70 1.09 4.73 15.97
C GLY A 70 1.60 5.01 14.56
N VAL A 71 1.53 4.04 13.65
CA VAL A 71 1.93 4.16 12.25
C VAL A 71 0.69 4.47 11.42
N LYS A 72 0.74 5.49 10.56
CA LYS A 72 -0.40 5.82 9.68
C LYS A 72 -0.58 4.73 8.63
N ALA A 73 -1.77 4.17 8.55
CA ALA A 73 -2.15 3.14 7.60
C ALA A 73 -3.15 3.66 6.56
N VAL A 74 -2.86 3.39 5.29
CA VAL A 74 -3.78 3.57 4.15
C VAL A 74 -4.19 2.18 3.68
N GLY A 75 -5.44 1.81 3.96
CA GLY A 75 -6.04 0.56 3.52
C GLY A 75 -6.75 0.75 2.18
N PHE A 76 -6.39 -0.04 1.17
CA PHE A 76 -7.09 -0.09 -0.10
C PHE A 76 -7.85 -1.41 -0.23
N ASP A 77 -9.11 -1.36 -0.65
CA ASP A 77 -9.86 -2.51 -1.14
C ASP A 77 -10.69 -2.10 -2.36
N VAL A 78 -10.98 -3.05 -3.25
CA VAL A 78 -11.87 -2.82 -4.40
C VAL A 78 -13.34 -2.85 -4.00
N ASP A 79 -13.64 -3.50 -2.87
CA ASP A 79 -14.97 -3.62 -2.32
C ASP A 79 -15.33 -2.37 -1.50
N LYS A 80 -16.20 -1.54 -2.08
CA LYS A 80 -16.66 -0.30 -1.46
C LYS A 80 -17.44 -0.54 -0.17
N GLU A 81 -18.18 -1.64 -0.04
CA GLU A 81 -18.98 -1.90 1.16
C GLU A 81 -18.09 -2.14 2.37
N LYS A 82 -16.98 -2.86 2.17
CA LYS A 82 -15.94 -3.04 3.20
C LYS A 82 -15.32 -1.72 3.61
N VAL A 83 -14.89 -0.91 2.63
CA VAL A 83 -14.30 0.40 2.87
C VAL A 83 -15.25 1.30 3.66
N ASP A 84 -16.51 1.38 3.23
CA ASP A 84 -17.52 2.19 3.91
C ASP A 84 -17.78 1.67 5.33
N SER A 85 -17.87 0.35 5.54
CA SER A 85 -18.01 -0.23 6.88
C SER A 85 -16.89 0.20 7.83
N ILE A 86 -15.63 0.12 7.37
CA ILE A 86 -14.45 0.53 8.14
C ILE A 86 -14.51 2.03 8.44
N LEU A 87 -14.83 2.88 7.45
CA LEU A 87 -14.92 4.32 7.65
C LEU A 87 -16.03 4.73 8.65
N HIS A 88 -17.06 3.90 8.80
CA HIS A 88 -18.07 4.06 9.85
C HIS A 88 -17.68 3.41 11.20
N GLY A 89 -16.41 3.00 11.35
CA GLY A 89 -15.89 2.37 12.55
C GLY A 89 -16.41 0.96 12.80
N LYS A 90 -16.90 0.27 11.77
CA LYS A 90 -17.47 -1.07 11.91
C LYS A 90 -16.51 -2.12 11.34
N SER A 91 -16.26 -3.14 12.16
CA SER A 91 -15.60 -4.35 11.69
C SER A 91 -16.62 -5.30 11.08
N TYR A 92 -16.29 -5.88 9.92
CA TYR A 92 -17.02 -7.01 9.32
C TYR A 92 -16.27 -8.33 9.50
N ILE A 93 -15.15 -8.33 10.23
CA ILE A 93 -14.39 -9.52 10.60
C ILE A 93 -14.54 -9.78 12.10
N SER A 94 -14.73 -11.04 12.48
CA SER A 94 -14.96 -11.45 13.87
C SER A 94 -13.78 -11.17 14.80
N ASP A 95 -12.58 -11.16 14.25
CA ASP A 95 -11.34 -11.17 15.03
C ASP A 95 -10.90 -9.75 15.44
N ILE A 96 -11.65 -8.73 15.01
CA ILE A 96 -11.43 -7.34 15.42
C ILE A 96 -12.75 -6.75 15.87
N GLU A 97 -12.76 -6.27 17.11
CA GLU A 97 -13.88 -5.52 17.66
C GLU A 97 -14.07 -4.19 16.93
N SER A 98 -15.33 -3.84 16.64
CA SER A 98 -15.68 -2.57 15.96
C SER A 98 -15.18 -1.35 16.74
N GLU A 99 -15.14 -1.43 18.08
CA GLU A 99 -14.60 -0.37 18.94
C GLU A 99 -13.14 -0.02 18.57
N VAL A 100 -12.33 -1.02 18.24
CA VAL A 100 -10.92 -0.83 17.86
C VAL A 100 -10.84 -0.14 16.50
N VAL A 101 -11.65 -0.59 15.52
CA VAL A 101 -11.72 0.02 14.18
C VAL A 101 -12.18 1.47 14.28
N SER A 102 -13.26 1.73 15.01
CA SER A 102 -13.80 3.07 15.25
C SER A 102 -12.74 4.00 15.82
N ARG A 103 -11.99 3.54 16.83
CA ARG A 103 -10.91 4.32 17.42
C ARG A 103 -9.84 4.71 16.40
N VAL A 104 -9.28 3.75 15.67
CA VAL A 104 -8.16 4.05 14.76
C VAL A 104 -8.56 4.90 13.56
N VAL A 105 -9.81 4.80 13.12
CA VAL A 105 -10.39 5.64 12.06
C VAL A 105 -10.66 7.05 12.57
N ASN A 106 -11.28 7.20 13.75
CA ASN A 106 -11.53 8.51 14.36
C ASN A 106 -10.23 9.24 14.71
N ASP A 107 -9.21 8.52 15.14
CA ASP A 107 -7.86 9.04 15.40
C ASP A 107 -7.12 9.43 14.08
N GLY A 108 -7.68 9.10 12.91
CA GLY A 108 -7.09 9.36 11.60
C GLY A 108 -5.82 8.54 11.32
N THR A 109 -5.56 7.53 12.15
CA THR A 109 -4.42 6.62 12.02
C THR A 109 -4.65 5.51 11.01
N LEU A 110 -5.91 5.18 10.71
CA LEU A 110 -6.32 4.32 9.61
C LEU A 110 -7.26 5.09 8.67
N VAL A 111 -6.94 5.09 7.38
CA VAL A 111 -7.83 5.55 6.31
C VAL A 111 -8.09 4.38 5.37
N ALA A 112 -9.33 3.99 5.19
CA ALA A 112 -9.74 3.01 4.18
C ALA A 112 -10.21 3.74 2.91
N THR A 113 -9.90 3.21 1.73
CA THR A 113 -10.22 3.83 0.45
C THR A 113 -10.39 2.80 -0.67
N THR A 114 -11.16 3.17 -1.70
CA THR A 114 -11.19 2.49 -3.00
C THR A 114 -10.38 3.24 -4.06
N ASP A 115 -9.73 4.35 -3.69
CA ASP A 115 -8.89 5.15 -4.58
C ASP A 115 -7.43 4.75 -4.42
N PHE A 116 -6.90 4.11 -5.47
CA PHE A 116 -5.54 3.59 -5.50
C PHE A 116 -4.48 4.72 -5.46
N SER A 117 -4.83 5.96 -5.83
CA SER A 117 -3.89 7.07 -5.86
C SER A 117 -3.33 7.43 -4.48
N LEU A 118 -4.07 7.15 -3.41
CA LEU A 118 -3.63 7.39 -2.03
C LEU A 118 -2.45 6.50 -1.61
N LEU A 119 -2.17 5.42 -2.35
CA LEU A 119 -1.01 4.56 -2.13
C LEU A 119 0.28 5.14 -2.74
N ALA A 120 0.24 6.21 -3.52
CA ALA A 120 1.44 6.81 -4.09
C ALA A 120 2.36 7.44 -3.04
N ASP A 121 1.79 7.88 -1.92
CA ASP A 121 2.50 8.63 -0.87
C ASP A 121 2.83 7.79 0.38
N VAL A 122 2.76 6.45 0.29
CA VAL A 122 3.13 5.55 1.40
C VAL A 122 4.57 5.06 1.24
N ASP A 123 5.23 4.75 2.35
CA ASP A 123 6.61 4.28 2.35
C ASP A 123 6.71 2.75 2.14
N THR A 124 5.65 2.00 2.45
CA THR A 124 5.60 0.53 2.30
C THR A 124 4.24 0.08 1.77
N ILE A 125 4.20 -1.01 1.00
CA ILE A 125 2.95 -1.63 0.52
C ILE A 125 2.94 -3.11 0.92
N ASN A 126 1.90 -3.52 1.64
CA ASN A 126 1.63 -4.90 2.03
C ASN A 126 0.48 -5.43 1.19
N ILE A 127 0.72 -6.47 0.38
CA ILE A 127 -0.30 -7.06 -0.50
C ILE A 127 -0.92 -8.27 0.21
N CYS A 128 -2.21 -8.17 0.54
CA CYS A 128 -2.97 -9.15 1.31
C CYS A 128 -4.21 -9.64 0.55
N VAL A 129 -4.07 -9.82 -0.77
CA VAL A 129 -5.14 -10.37 -1.64
C VAL A 129 -5.04 -11.90 -1.72
N PRO A 130 -6.16 -12.62 -1.94
CA PRO A 130 -6.14 -14.08 -2.14
C PRO A 130 -5.24 -14.49 -3.31
N THR A 131 -4.55 -15.62 -3.15
CA THR A 131 -3.70 -16.27 -4.18
C THR A 131 -4.43 -17.43 -4.85
#